data_AF-A0A7Y5LCW1-F1
#
_entry.id   AF-A0A7Y5LCW1-F1
#
_cell.length_a   1.000
_cell.length_b   1.000
_cell.length_c   1.000
_cell.angle_alpha   90.00
_cell.angle_beta   90.00
_cell.angle_gamma   90.00
#
_symmetry.space_group_name_H-M   'P 1'
#
loop_
_entity.id
_entity.type
_entity.pdbx_description
1 polymer ?
#
loop_
_entity_poly.entity_id
_entity_poly.type
_entity_poly.pdbx_seq_one_letter_code
_entity_poly.pdbx_strand_id
1 'polypeptide(L)' 'MSSVQMDAALRKVQADEKSGTCSIIIFGGSGDLTRRKILPALFQSAKENLLPENYTIVGVGLPAMSTEEYRKV' A
#
# COMPACT_ATOMS: atom_id res chain seq x y z
N MET A 1 4.35 -32.79 16.05
CA MET A 1 3.88 -31.49 16.59
C MET A 1 3.61 -30.59 15.41
N SER A 2 2.33 -30.26 15.26
CA SER A 2 1.70 -29.56 14.14
C SER A 2 2.49 -28.32 13.71
N SER A 3 2.90 -28.32 12.44
CA SER A 3 3.09 -27.10 11.66
C SER A 3 1.78 -26.33 11.70
N VAL A 4 1.68 -25.35 12.60
CA VAL A 4 0.56 -24.42 12.65
C VAL A 4 0.37 -23.88 11.24
N GLN A 5 -0.73 -24.28 10.63
CA GLN A 5 -1.12 -23.96 9.26
C GLN A 5 -1.23 -22.44 9.15
N MET A 6 -0.19 -21.82 8.60
CA MET A 6 -0.17 -20.38 8.28
C MET A 6 -0.83 -20.10 6.92
N ASP A 7 -1.65 -21.03 6.44
CA ASP A 7 -2.33 -20.98 5.13
C ASP A 7 -3.76 -20.41 5.19
N ALA A 8 -4.30 -20.11 6.38
CA ALA A 8 -5.75 -19.91 6.54
C ALA A 8 -6.27 -18.45 6.43
N ALA A 9 -5.44 -17.43 6.16
CA ALA A 9 -5.94 -16.04 6.19
C ALA A 9 -5.37 -15.05 5.16
N LEU A 10 -4.47 -15.46 4.26
CA LEU A 10 -4.16 -14.66 3.08
C LEU A 10 -4.93 -15.26 1.92
N ARG A 11 -6.20 -14.87 1.79
CA ARG A 11 -6.97 -15.04 0.55
C ARG A 11 -6.03 -14.60 -0.56
N LYS A 12 -5.59 -15.51 -1.44
CA LYS A 12 -4.92 -15.12 -2.68
C LYS A 12 -5.83 -14.09 -3.30
N VAL A 13 -5.45 -12.81 -3.21
CA VAL A 13 -6.04 -11.78 -4.02
C VAL A 13 -5.53 -12.17 -5.40
N GLN A 14 -6.31 -13.02 -6.07
CA GLN A 14 -6.23 -13.19 -7.50
C GLN A 14 -6.56 -11.80 -8.02
N ALA A 15 -5.53 -10.96 -8.15
CA ALA A 15 -5.62 -9.76 -8.95
C ALA A 15 -6.03 -10.29 -10.31
N ASP A 16 -7.32 -10.15 -10.60
CA ASP A 16 -7.90 -10.56 -11.86
C ASP A 16 -6.96 -10.08 -12.98
N GLU A 17 -6.73 -10.89 -14.01
CA GLU A 17 -5.78 -10.60 -15.10
C GLU A 17 -6.05 -9.24 -15.79
N LYS A 18 -7.19 -8.60 -15.48
CA LYS A 18 -7.60 -7.26 -15.89
C LYS A 18 -7.98 -6.33 -14.73
N SER A 19 -7.26 -6.33 -13.62
CA SER A 19 -7.34 -5.17 -12.72
C SER A 19 -6.75 -3.96 -13.45
N GLY A 20 -7.60 -3.14 -14.04
CA GLY A 20 -7.20 -1.88 -14.68
C GLY A 20 -6.47 -0.97 -13.70
N THR A 21 -5.96 0.17 -14.18
CA THR A 21 -5.18 1.12 -13.39
C THR A 21 -5.86 1.44 -12.05
N CYS A 22 -5.22 1.06 -10.94
CA CYS A 22 -5.73 1.31 -9.58
C CYS A 22 -5.07 2.56 -8.97
N SER A 23 -5.86 3.49 -8.45
CA SER A 23 -5.36 4.68 -7.77
C SER A 23 -5.76 4.69 -6.30
N ILE A 24 -4.76 4.78 -5.41
CA ILE A 24 -4.93 4.83 -3.95
C ILE A 24 -4.67 6.26 -3.50
N ILE A 25 -5.70 6.93 -2.97
CA ILE A 25 -5.61 8.32 -2.49
C ILE A 25 -5.67 8.32 -0.97
N ILE A 26 -4.61 8.80 -0.33
CA ILE A 26 -4.47 8.86 1.12
C ILE A 26 -4.66 10.31 1.59
N PHE A 27 -5.85 10.64 2.08
CA PHE A 27 -6.09 11.88 2.80
C PHE A 27 -5.43 11.81 4.18
N GLY A 28 -4.68 12.86 4.54
CA GLY A 28 -3.75 12.78 5.67
C GLY A 28 -2.45 12.08 5.30
N GLY A 29 -2.01 12.20 4.04
CA GLY A 29 -0.77 11.60 3.54
C GLY A 29 0.46 11.99 4.37
N SER A 30 0.53 13.24 4.82
CA SER A 30 1.60 13.74 5.70
C SER A 30 1.45 13.35 7.18
N GLY A 31 0.40 12.64 7.55
CA GLY A 31 0.08 12.30 8.95
C GLY A 31 0.87 11.11 9.51
N ASP A 32 0.94 11.04 10.84
CA ASP A 32 1.69 10.00 11.56
C ASP A 32 1.23 8.57 11.20
N LEU A 33 -0.09 8.37 11.07
CA LEU A 33 -0.65 7.06 10.72
C LEU A 33 -0.20 6.61 9.32
N THR A 34 -0.17 7.54 8.35
CA THR A 34 0.26 7.24 7.00
C THR A 34 1.72 6.79 6.99
N ARG A 35 2.57 7.55 7.68
CA ARG A 35 4.01 7.27 7.79
C ARG A 35 4.33 5.96 8.51
N ARG A 36 3.62 5.68 9.62
CA ARG A 36 3.97 4.56 10.51
C ARG A 36 3.26 3.25 10.18
N LYS A 37 2.14 3.30 9.46
CA LYS A 37 1.30 2.12 9.21
C LYS A 37 0.87 1.97 7.76
N ILE A 38 0.28 3.00 7.15
CA ILE A 38 -0.34 2.84 5.83
C ILE A 38 0.72 2.64 4.74
N LEU A 39 1.71 3.52 4.64
CA LEU A 39 2.79 3.37 3.65
C LEU A 39 3.62 2.10 3.88
N PRO A 40 4.03 1.75 5.12
CA PRO A 40 4.70 0.47 5.36
C PRO A 40 3.86 -0.76 4.96
N ALA A 41 2.55 -0.75 5.22
CA ALA A 41 1.66 -1.84 4.81
C ALA A 41 1.56 -1.95 3.29
N LEU A 42 1.36 -0.83 2.59
CA LEU A 42 1.32 -0.79 1.12
C LEU A 42 2.65 -1.24 0.50
N PHE A 43 3.79 -0.86 1.10
CA PHE A 43 5.10 -1.34 0.67
C PHE A 43 5.23 -2.86 0.81
N GLN A 44 4.80 -3.43 1.93
CA GLN A 44 4.84 -4.88 2.11
C GLN A 44 3.90 -5.59 1.12
N SER A 45 2.68 -5.06 0.89
CA SER A 45 1.76 -5.59 -0.13
C SER A 45 2.35 -5.51 -1.54
N ALA A 46 3.06 -4.43 -1.88
CA ALA A 46 3.78 -4.33 -3.15
C ALA A 46 4.88 -5.39 -3.27
N LYS A 47 5.66 -5.60 -2.21
CA LYS A 47 6.75 -6.61 -2.15
C LYS A 47 6.23 -8.05 -2.28
N GLU A 48 5.03 -8.31 -1.78
CA GLU A 48 4.35 -9.61 -1.87
C GLU A 48 3.55 -9.80 -3.16
N ASN A 49 3.61 -8.83 -4.10
CA ASN A 49 2.83 -8.83 -5.34
C ASN A 49 1.31 -8.95 -5.10
N LEU A 50 0.83 -8.32 -4.02
CA LEU A 50 -0.59 -8.26 -3.66
C LEU A 50 -1.29 -7.00 -4.20
N LEU A 51 -0.53 -6.06 -4.78
CA LEU A 51 -1.06 -4.92 -5.50
C LEU A 51 -1.23 -5.25 -7.00
N PRO A 52 -2.16 -4.61 -7.71
CA PRO A 52 -2.26 -4.71 -9.17
C PRO A 52 -0.94 -4.36 -9.86
N GLU A 53 -0.70 -4.86 -11.07
CA GLU A 53 0.51 -4.54 -11.85
C GLU A 53 0.66 -3.03 -12.10
N ASN A 54 -0.47 -2.35 -12.36
CA ASN A 54 -0.53 -0.91 -12.59
C ASN A 54 -1.27 -0.21 -11.44
N TYR A 55 -0.51 0.37 -10.51
CA TYR A 55 -1.08 1.17 -9.42
C TYR A 55 -0.38 2.52 -9.24
N THR A 56 -1.09 3.47 -8.65
CA THR A 56 -0.56 4.79 -8.27
C THR A 56 -1.01 5.14 -6.86
N ILE A 57 -0.10 5.68 -6.06
CA ILE A 57 -0.40 6.16 -4.70
C ILE A 57 -0.24 7.68 -4.68
N VAL A 58 -1.29 8.37 -4.22
CA VAL A 58 -1.32 9.83 -4.06
C VAL A 58 -1.54 10.17 -2.59
N GLY A 59 -0.59 10.86 -1.99
CA GLY A 59 -0.75 11.43 -0.64
C GLY A 59 -1.29 12.85 -0.72
N VAL A 60 -2.33 13.15 0.06
CA VAL A 60 -2.91 14.50 0.18
C VAL A 60 -2.83 14.92 1.65
N GLY A 61 -2.22 16.06 1.94
CA GLY A 61 -2.07 16.52 3.32
C GLY A 61 -1.54 17.94 3.41
N LEU A 62 -1.43 18.41 4.66
CA LEU A 62 -0.83 19.70 5.00
C LEU A 62 0.42 19.47 5.88
N PRO A 63 1.42 20.35 5.83
CA PRO A 63 1.55 21.48 4.90
C PRO A 63 1.75 21.00 3.44
N ALA A 64 1.67 21.93 2.49
CA ALA A 64 1.97 21.64 1.09
C ALA A 64 3.43 21.16 0.97
N MET A 65 3.64 20.06 0.24
CA MET A 65 4.95 19.46 -0.02
C MET A 65 5.06 19.12 -1.50
N SER A 66 6.26 19.25 -2.06
CA SER A 66 6.61 18.62 -3.32
C SER A 66 6.64 17.10 -3.18
N THR A 67 6.56 16.39 -4.32
CA THR A 67 6.68 14.93 -4.36
C THR A 67 8.02 14.47 -3.77
N GLU A 68 9.09 15.19 -4.05
CA GLU A 68 10.45 14.92 -3.57
C GLU A 68 10.57 15.09 -2.05
N GLU A 69 9.94 16.13 -1.49
CA GLU A 69 9.87 16.31 -0.04
C GLU A 69 9.07 15.19 0.62
N TYR A 70 7.90 14.85 0.06
CA TYR A 70 7.03 13.82 0.60
C TYR A 70 7.69 12.43 0.65
N ARG A 71 8.54 12.10 -0.34
CA ARG A 71 9.29 10.83 -0.38
C ARG A 71 10.44 10.73 0.65
N LYS A 72 10.85 11.84 1.26
CA LYS A 72 11.93 11.88 2.27
C LYS A 72 11.42 11.75 3.71
N VAL A 73 10.10 11.83 3.91
CA VAL A 73 9.44 11.72 5.22
C VAL A 73 9.47 10.28 5.72
#